data_AF-A0A847B575-F1
#
_entry.id   AF-A0A847B575-F1
#
_cell.length_a   1.000
_cell.length_b   1.000
_cell.length_c   1.000
_cell.angle_alpha   90.00
_cell.angle_beta   90.00
_cell.angle_gamma   90.00
#
_symmetry.space_group_name_H-M   'P 1'
#
loop_
_entity.id
_entity.type
_entity.pdbx_description
1 polymer ?
#
loop_
_entity_poly.entity_id
_entity_poly.type
_entity_poly.pdbx_seq_one_letter_code
_entity_poly.pdbx_strand_id
1 'polypeptide(L)'
;MDNALEGKVKKEVIEEFIRKGHSYLENDINALVKLKKIKAGEQKTTDAELKLPESIRKNADLIDQKLSSIKICDPAIGSGAFPVGLLHELVNAMLVLKPHLSYDYLTEKLKGFGFTHLESISDSRYIYRLKRHIIQESIYGVDIDSSAIDIARLRLWLSLVVDEDDLDPIETLPNLDYKIVCGNSLISRFALDTPINDVFKEFNKKIREKDYNNKAIKDLVGDNEVNLEFYKKITNDFLIESSHEQKLIFREFIKEVKNAFKTTLQKKEINKLSKARGELENLQGLDIFGKPIGTKAQISQAKSKLKELEKERDETINSDIYKNALEWRFEFPNLLDDKGNFIGFDVVIGNPPYVNIYSIPESDKSIYNKVYSTAYKKYDLYVLFFEQGLSLLKTCGGINLITSNKYFSQPYGLKLRELFLRYRILELVNFRFNVFSATVDTSITHIQKDSPSDFIEILDINDKKGFERFIKNIRIPLNLDFIRKLPDNLFRIEVSEKDISIINKLDSFSLTFSDLCYVNYGCRLVSKKGTKKKKDYIFSENTNGRLKPFIEGSDIR
;
A
#
# COMPACT_ATOMS: atom_id res chain seq x y z
N MET A 1 12.79 -11.24 -1.03
CA MET A 1 14.07 -10.60 -1.39
C MET A 1 15.16 -11.36 -0.67
N ASP A 2 16.17 -11.84 -1.39
CA ASP A 2 17.49 -11.95 -0.78
C ASP A 2 17.90 -10.52 -0.43
N ASN A 3 18.23 -10.23 0.83
CA ASN A 3 18.87 -8.97 1.18
C ASN A 3 20.22 -8.93 0.45
N ALA A 4 20.24 -8.48 -0.80
CA ALA A 4 21.39 -8.65 -1.70
C ALA A 4 22.67 -7.95 -1.22
N LEU A 5 22.52 -7.05 -0.25
CA LEU A 5 23.58 -6.30 0.42
C LEU A 5 23.91 -6.83 1.82
N GLU A 6 23.20 -7.85 2.31
CA GLU A 6 23.49 -8.49 3.60
C GLU A 6 24.90 -9.07 3.60
N GLY A 7 25.66 -8.76 4.66
CA GLY A 7 27.09 -9.08 4.73
C GLY A 7 28.02 -8.21 3.86
N LYS A 8 27.49 -7.42 2.92
CA LYS A 8 28.29 -6.53 2.04
C LYS A 8 28.29 -5.07 2.50
N VAL A 9 27.13 -4.57 2.93
CA VAL A 9 26.95 -3.19 3.40
C VAL A 9 26.07 -3.21 4.65
N LYS A 10 26.56 -2.61 5.73
CA LYS A 10 25.80 -2.47 6.98
C LYS A 10 24.62 -1.51 6.80
N LYS A 11 23.51 -1.75 7.48
CA LYS A 11 22.28 -0.93 7.39
C LYS A 11 22.57 0.54 7.73
N GLU A 12 23.36 0.80 8.76
CA GLU A 12 23.69 2.15 9.21
C GLU A 12 24.44 2.94 8.12
N VAL A 13 25.26 2.24 7.32
CA VAL A 13 25.99 2.84 6.20
C VAL A 13 25.05 3.15 5.02
N ILE A 14 24.03 2.32 4.79
CA ILE A 14 22.98 2.62 3.80
C ILE A 14 22.16 3.84 4.25
N GLU A 15 21.80 3.91 5.54
CA GLU A 15 21.08 5.07 6.08
C GLU A 15 21.91 6.36 5.97
N GLU A 16 23.22 6.29 6.23
CA GLU A 16 24.10 7.42 6.01
C GLU A 16 24.15 7.83 4.53
N PHE A 17 24.29 6.86 3.63
CA PHE A 17 24.26 7.11 2.18
C PHE A 17 22.98 7.83 1.75
N ILE A 18 21.81 7.36 2.18
CA ILE A 18 20.52 8.00 1.82
C ILE A 18 20.41 9.41 2.43
N ARG A 19 20.79 9.59 3.71
CA ARG A 19 20.59 10.87 4.42
C ARG A 19 21.63 11.95 4.09
N LYS A 20 22.87 11.57 3.80
CA LYS A 20 24.00 12.49 3.63
C LYS A 20 24.66 12.42 2.26
N GLY A 21 24.39 11.39 1.46
CA GLY A 21 25.08 11.13 0.20
C GLY A 21 25.07 12.33 -0.76
N HIS A 22 23.97 13.07 -0.82
CA HIS A 22 23.87 14.25 -1.68
C HIS A 22 24.92 15.32 -1.33
N SER A 23 25.24 15.51 -0.05
CA SER A 23 26.30 16.43 0.40
C SER A 23 27.71 15.97 0.03
N TYR A 24 27.88 14.70 -0.36
CA TYR A 24 29.16 14.13 -0.76
C TYR A 24 29.37 14.22 -2.29
N LEU A 25 28.31 14.45 -3.07
CA LEU A 25 28.33 14.35 -4.53
C LEU A 25 29.38 15.25 -5.20
N GLU A 26 29.35 16.56 -4.92
CA GLU A 26 30.26 17.52 -5.55
C GLU A 26 31.72 17.24 -5.18
N ASN A 27 31.98 16.89 -3.92
CA ASN A 27 33.30 16.50 -3.44
C ASN A 27 33.81 15.26 -4.19
N ASP A 28 32.99 14.22 -4.29
CA ASP A 28 33.39 12.95 -4.88
C ASP A 28 33.60 13.07 -6.39
N ILE A 29 32.78 13.84 -7.10
CA ILE A 29 33.01 14.17 -8.52
C ILE A 29 34.39 14.82 -8.68
N ASN A 30 34.68 15.87 -7.90
CA ASN A 30 35.94 16.58 -7.97
C ASN A 30 37.15 15.68 -7.62
N ALA A 31 37.00 14.82 -6.62
CA ALA A 31 38.03 13.85 -6.24
C ALA A 31 38.29 12.83 -7.36
N LEU A 32 37.24 12.28 -7.97
CA LEU A 32 37.36 11.31 -9.07
C LEU A 32 38.01 11.93 -10.32
N VAL A 33 37.70 13.18 -10.66
CA VAL A 33 38.36 13.89 -11.77
C VAL A 33 39.86 14.01 -11.53
N LYS A 34 40.26 14.44 -10.31
CA LYS A 34 41.69 14.53 -9.95
C LYS A 34 42.38 13.16 -9.96
N LEU A 35 41.72 12.12 -9.48
CA LEU A 35 42.23 10.74 -9.52
C LEU A 35 42.41 10.24 -10.97
N LYS A 36 41.52 10.59 -11.89
CA LYS A 36 41.66 10.28 -13.33
C LYS A 36 42.88 11.00 -13.94
N LYS A 37 43.08 12.28 -13.64
CA LYS A 37 44.25 13.05 -14.09
C LYS A 37 45.57 12.47 -13.59
N ILE A 38 45.59 11.96 -12.35
CA ILE A 38 46.76 11.24 -11.81
C ILE A 38 47.04 9.97 -12.59
N LYS A 39 46.01 9.16 -12.86
CA LYS A 39 46.16 7.94 -13.67
C LYS A 39 46.62 8.24 -15.11
N ALA A 40 46.22 9.38 -15.68
CA ALA A 40 46.66 9.84 -16.99
C ALA A 40 48.07 10.48 -17.00
N GLY A 41 48.71 10.65 -15.84
CA GLY A 41 50.03 11.28 -15.72
C GLY A 41 50.01 12.81 -15.79
N GLU A 42 48.84 13.45 -15.87
CA GLU A 42 48.66 14.90 -15.91
C GLU A 42 48.86 15.57 -14.54
N GLN A 43 48.76 14.80 -13.46
CA GLN A 43 48.90 15.27 -12.08
C GLN A 43 49.67 14.24 -11.24
N LYS A 44 50.55 14.66 -10.33
CA LYS A 44 51.37 13.74 -9.53
C LYS A 44 50.72 13.32 -8.20
N THR A 45 50.02 14.23 -7.54
CA THR A 45 49.42 14.02 -6.21
C THR A 45 48.09 14.76 -6.08
N THR A 46 47.22 14.31 -5.17
CA THR A 46 45.98 15.02 -4.80
C THR A 46 45.64 14.73 -3.35
N ASP A 47 45.15 15.76 -2.62
CA ASP A 47 44.61 15.62 -1.26
C ASP A 47 43.10 15.33 -1.27
N ALA A 48 42.57 14.85 -2.40
CA ALA A 48 41.14 14.74 -2.61
C ALA A 48 40.66 13.34 -2.20
N GLU A 49 39.87 13.29 -1.13
CA GLU A 49 39.32 12.04 -0.59
C GLU A 49 37.86 11.84 -0.99
N LEU A 50 37.51 10.59 -1.27
CA LEU A 50 36.12 10.18 -1.53
C LEU A 50 35.38 10.08 -0.19
N LYS A 51 34.33 10.87 -0.02
CA LYS A 51 33.50 10.91 1.19
C LYS A 51 32.46 9.79 1.22
N LEU A 52 32.01 9.30 0.06
CA LEU A 52 31.07 8.20 0.03
C LEU A 52 31.73 6.93 0.61
N PRO A 53 31.07 6.22 1.57
CA PRO A 53 31.64 5.04 2.21
C PRO A 53 32.11 4.00 1.20
N GLU A 54 33.28 3.40 1.45
CA GLU A 54 33.91 2.46 0.53
C GLU A 54 33.02 1.25 0.21
N SER A 55 32.29 0.73 1.19
CA SER A 55 31.35 -0.39 0.99
C SER A 55 30.21 -0.02 0.05
N ILE A 56 29.75 1.23 0.03
CA ILE A 56 28.74 1.72 -0.91
C ILE A 56 29.36 1.81 -2.30
N ARG A 57 30.54 2.44 -2.43
CA ARG A 57 31.25 2.57 -3.71
C ARG A 57 31.53 1.22 -4.36
N LYS A 58 32.01 0.24 -3.59
CA LYS A 58 32.29 -1.13 -4.08
C LYS A 58 31.04 -1.89 -4.54
N ASN A 59 29.85 -1.50 -4.08
CA ASN A 59 28.59 -2.15 -4.41
C ASN A 59 27.66 -1.21 -5.20
N ALA A 60 28.17 -0.12 -5.79
CA ALA A 60 27.35 0.94 -6.38
C ALA A 60 26.42 0.40 -7.48
N ASP A 61 26.94 -0.44 -8.38
CA ASP A 61 26.15 -1.06 -9.46
C ASP A 61 24.99 -1.89 -8.92
N LEU A 62 25.23 -2.71 -7.89
CA LEU A 62 24.21 -3.54 -7.28
C LEU A 62 23.16 -2.69 -6.55
N ILE A 63 23.58 -1.64 -5.85
CA ILE A 63 22.65 -0.73 -5.16
C ILE A 63 21.79 -0.01 -6.19
N ASP A 64 22.39 0.54 -7.23
CA ASP A 64 21.68 1.23 -8.31
C ASP A 64 20.69 0.30 -9.02
N GLN A 65 21.08 -0.93 -9.34
CA GLN A 65 20.20 -1.93 -9.95
C GLN A 65 18.97 -2.23 -9.06
N LYS A 66 19.19 -2.36 -7.74
CA LYS A 66 18.10 -2.61 -6.78
C LYS A 66 17.19 -1.40 -6.62
N LEU A 67 17.74 -0.18 -6.61
CA LEU A 67 16.95 1.05 -6.59
C LEU A 67 16.16 1.23 -7.90
N SER A 68 16.71 0.84 -9.06
CA SER A 68 16.04 0.98 -10.37
C SER A 68 14.90 -0.01 -10.60
N SER A 69 14.82 -1.07 -9.79
CA SER A 69 13.79 -2.12 -9.89
C SER A 69 12.82 -2.16 -8.70
N ILE A 70 12.99 -1.26 -7.73
CA ILE A 70 12.13 -1.16 -6.54
C ILE A 70 10.68 -0.88 -6.94
N LYS A 71 9.70 -1.52 -6.29
CA LYS A 71 8.27 -1.31 -6.53
C LYS A 71 7.62 -0.69 -5.30
N ILE A 72 7.01 0.47 -5.48
CA ILE A 72 6.49 1.33 -4.41
C ILE A 72 5.00 1.60 -4.66
N CYS A 73 4.18 1.46 -3.63
CA CYS A 73 2.75 1.70 -3.72
C CYS A 73 2.28 2.72 -2.67
N ASP A 74 1.44 3.67 -3.10
CA ASP A 74 0.54 4.40 -2.20
C ASP A 74 -0.92 3.96 -2.46
N PRO A 75 -1.55 3.18 -1.55
CA PRO A 75 -2.91 2.67 -1.73
C PRO A 75 -3.99 3.74 -1.55
N ALA A 76 -3.64 4.94 -1.10
CA ALA A 76 -4.52 6.11 -0.97
C ALA A 76 -3.74 7.37 -1.37
N ILE A 77 -3.33 7.41 -2.64
CA ILE A 77 -2.32 8.33 -3.17
C ILE A 77 -2.66 9.81 -3.01
N GLY A 78 -3.95 10.15 -2.94
CA GLY A 78 -4.41 11.52 -2.86
C GLY A 78 -3.79 12.38 -3.96
N SER A 79 -3.20 13.51 -3.58
CA SER A 79 -2.53 14.42 -4.52
C SER A 79 -1.17 13.94 -5.04
N GLY A 80 -0.68 12.76 -4.63
CA GLY A 80 0.61 12.21 -5.06
C GLY A 80 1.84 12.81 -4.36
N ALA A 81 1.69 13.34 -3.14
CA ALA A 81 2.79 13.97 -2.40
C ALA A 81 3.91 12.98 -2.04
N PHE A 82 3.54 11.83 -1.47
CA PHE A 82 4.49 10.80 -1.06
C PHE A 82 5.23 10.16 -2.24
N PRO A 83 4.56 9.71 -3.32
CA PRO A 83 5.25 9.21 -4.50
C PRO A 83 6.25 10.18 -5.11
N VAL A 84 5.91 11.48 -5.18
CA VAL A 84 6.80 12.50 -5.73
C VAL A 84 7.96 12.78 -4.79
N GLY A 85 7.74 12.81 -3.47
CA GLY A 85 8.82 12.87 -2.50
C GLY A 85 9.79 11.68 -2.66
N LEU A 86 9.27 10.46 -2.77
CA LEU A 86 10.09 9.26 -3.00
C LEU A 86 10.80 9.27 -4.35
N LEU A 87 10.18 9.80 -5.40
CA LEU A 87 10.85 10.02 -6.68
C LEU A 87 12.12 10.85 -6.49
N HIS A 88 12.04 11.96 -5.76
CA HIS A 88 13.21 12.82 -5.50
C HIS A 88 14.28 12.10 -4.67
N GLU A 89 13.89 11.36 -3.63
CA GLU A 89 14.85 10.59 -2.82
C GLU A 89 15.56 9.51 -3.65
N LEU A 90 14.85 8.79 -4.52
CA LEU A 90 15.43 7.78 -5.41
C LEU A 90 16.38 8.41 -6.44
N VAL A 91 15.98 9.52 -7.06
CA VAL A 91 16.82 10.27 -8.00
C VAL A 91 18.10 10.73 -7.29
N ASN A 92 17.99 11.32 -6.11
CA ASN A 92 19.12 11.79 -5.33
C ASN A 92 20.08 10.64 -5.00
N ALA A 93 19.57 9.51 -4.53
CA ALA A 93 20.39 8.33 -4.23
C ALA A 93 21.13 7.81 -5.47
N MET A 94 20.45 7.70 -6.62
CA MET A 94 21.06 7.23 -7.86
C MET A 94 22.07 8.23 -8.46
N LEU A 95 21.83 9.54 -8.31
CA LEU A 95 22.79 10.57 -8.72
C LEU A 95 24.07 10.50 -7.89
N VAL A 96 23.97 10.21 -6.59
CA VAL A 96 25.14 10.00 -5.71
C VAL A 96 25.94 8.76 -6.12
N LEU A 97 25.28 7.72 -6.64
CA LEU A 97 25.94 6.51 -7.12
C LEU A 97 26.57 6.67 -8.50
N LYS A 98 25.98 7.48 -9.39
CA LYS A 98 26.41 7.67 -10.80
C LYS A 98 27.94 7.78 -10.98
N PRO A 99 28.69 8.60 -10.21
CA PRO A 99 30.14 8.75 -10.40
C PRO A 99 30.95 7.48 -10.04
N HIS A 100 30.36 6.59 -9.24
CA HIS A 100 30.99 5.39 -8.72
C HIS A 100 30.55 4.11 -9.45
N LEU A 101 29.66 4.22 -10.44
CA LEU A 101 29.24 3.08 -11.26
C LEU A 101 30.39 2.58 -12.13
N SER A 102 30.43 1.26 -12.36
CA SER A 102 31.37 0.69 -13.32
C SER A 102 31.05 1.16 -14.73
N TYR A 103 32.08 1.21 -15.58
CA TYR A 103 31.94 1.65 -16.97
C TYR A 103 30.94 0.78 -17.73
N ASP A 104 31.00 -0.54 -17.56
CA ASP A 104 30.13 -1.49 -18.25
C ASP A 104 28.67 -1.32 -17.83
N TYR A 105 28.42 -1.22 -16.52
CA TYR A 105 27.07 -1.02 -15.99
C TYR A 105 26.48 0.33 -16.42
N LEU A 106 27.25 1.42 -16.29
CA LEU A 106 26.80 2.74 -16.71
C LEU A 106 26.51 2.79 -18.22
N THR A 107 27.34 2.16 -19.04
CA THR A 107 27.14 2.09 -20.49
C THR A 107 25.83 1.38 -20.84
N GLU A 108 25.56 0.23 -20.23
CA GLU A 108 24.31 -0.51 -20.44
C GLU A 108 23.09 0.28 -19.92
N LYS A 109 23.20 0.92 -18.75
CA LYS A 109 22.14 1.77 -18.21
C LYS A 109 21.80 2.94 -19.12
N LEU A 110 22.81 3.61 -19.68
CA LEU A 110 22.63 4.73 -20.60
C LEU A 110 22.02 4.27 -21.94
N LYS A 111 22.43 3.11 -22.47
CA LYS A 111 21.75 2.50 -23.62
C LYS A 111 20.28 2.20 -23.32
N GLY A 112 19.98 1.68 -22.13
CA GLY A 112 18.61 1.45 -21.67
C GLY A 112 17.78 2.74 -21.59
N PHE A 113 18.42 3.86 -21.28
CA PHE A 113 17.82 5.19 -21.38
C PHE A 113 17.83 5.76 -22.81
N GLY A 114 18.35 5.06 -23.82
CA GLY A 114 18.37 5.53 -25.21
C GLY A 114 19.44 6.57 -25.51
N PHE A 115 20.55 6.60 -24.77
CA PHE A 115 21.72 7.42 -25.10
C PHE A 115 22.69 6.64 -26.00
N THR A 116 23.21 7.29 -27.05
CA THR A 116 24.14 6.68 -28.02
C THR A 116 25.62 6.88 -27.66
N HIS A 117 25.97 8.02 -27.05
CA HIS A 117 27.34 8.37 -26.66
C HIS A 117 27.39 8.94 -25.24
N LEU A 118 28.41 8.54 -24.47
CA LEU A 118 28.65 8.99 -23.09
C LEU A 118 28.99 10.49 -22.99
N GLU A 119 29.68 11.02 -24.01
CA GLU A 119 30.23 12.39 -24.00
C GLU A 119 29.20 13.49 -24.33
N SER A 120 28.01 13.12 -24.82
CA SER A 120 26.96 14.05 -25.27
C SER A 120 25.78 14.17 -24.29
N ILE A 121 25.96 13.75 -23.03
CA ILE A 121 24.87 13.64 -22.06
C ILE A 121 24.86 14.86 -21.15
N SER A 122 23.90 15.76 -21.36
CA SER A 122 23.59 16.80 -20.38
C SER A 122 23.09 16.15 -19.07
N ASP A 123 23.50 16.69 -17.92
CA ASP A 123 23.03 16.21 -16.62
C ASP A 123 21.51 16.37 -16.48
N SER A 124 20.92 17.43 -17.02
CA SER A 124 19.46 17.63 -17.06
C SER A 124 18.75 16.50 -17.79
N ARG A 125 19.21 16.17 -19.00
CA ARG A 125 18.62 15.07 -19.80
C ARG A 125 18.78 13.70 -19.13
N TYR A 126 19.89 13.46 -18.43
CA TYR A 126 20.05 12.24 -17.63
C TYR A 126 19.03 12.18 -16.48
N ILE A 127 18.86 13.29 -15.75
CA ILE A 127 17.89 13.38 -14.64
C ILE A 127 16.46 13.18 -15.13
N TYR A 128 16.09 13.81 -16.26
CA TYR A 128 14.80 13.62 -16.89
C TYR A 128 14.53 12.14 -17.18
N ARG A 129 15.46 11.45 -17.88
CA ARG A 129 15.29 10.02 -18.23
C ARG A 129 15.31 9.12 -17.00
N LEU A 130 16.09 9.46 -15.98
CA LEU A 130 16.10 8.75 -14.70
C LEU A 130 14.76 8.88 -13.98
N LYS A 131 14.20 10.10 -13.88
CA LYS A 131 12.87 10.33 -13.31
C LYS A 131 11.80 9.57 -14.09
N ARG A 132 11.85 9.64 -15.43
CA ARG A 132 10.93 8.93 -16.32
C ARG A 132 10.97 7.42 -16.06
N HIS A 133 12.17 6.84 -15.97
CA HIS A 133 12.36 5.42 -15.60
C HIS A 133 11.76 5.10 -14.23
N ILE A 134 12.03 5.90 -13.19
CA ILE A 134 11.50 5.64 -11.83
C ILE A 134 9.97 5.71 -11.82
N ILE A 135 9.37 6.69 -12.50
CA ILE A 135 7.91 6.81 -12.59
C ILE A 135 7.31 5.61 -13.34
N GLN A 136 7.94 5.20 -14.45
CA GLN A 136 7.47 4.08 -15.26
C GLN A 136 7.66 2.72 -14.59
N GLU A 137 8.73 2.54 -13.82
CA GLU A 137 9.06 1.22 -13.28
C GLU A 137 8.69 1.07 -11.81
N SER A 138 8.80 2.13 -11.01
CA SER A 138 8.84 2.00 -9.56
C SER A 138 7.59 2.50 -8.85
N ILE A 139 6.88 3.48 -9.41
CA ILE A 139 5.81 4.18 -8.70
C ILE A 139 4.42 3.68 -9.11
N TYR A 140 3.62 3.33 -8.10
CA TYR A 140 2.24 2.91 -8.23
C TYR A 140 1.37 3.62 -7.21
N GLY A 141 0.14 3.92 -7.55
CA GLY A 141 -0.80 4.48 -6.58
C GLY A 141 -2.25 4.33 -6.97
N VAL A 142 -3.11 4.40 -5.95
CA VAL A 142 -4.54 4.19 -6.07
C VAL A 142 -5.28 5.22 -5.24
N ASP A 143 -6.36 5.78 -5.78
CA ASP A 143 -7.31 6.60 -5.05
C ASP A 143 -8.72 6.31 -5.53
N ILE A 144 -9.70 6.44 -4.65
CA ILE A 144 -11.11 6.30 -5.01
C ILE A 144 -11.64 7.56 -5.72
N ASP A 145 -11.00 8.71 -5.51
CA ASP A 145 -11.35 9.99 -6.13
C ASP A 145 -10.56 10.21 -7.44
N SER A 146 -11.28 10.28 -8.55
CA SER A 146 -10.69 10.58 -9.86
C SER A 146 -9.98 11.93 -9.91
N SER A 147 -10.45 12.93 -9.17
CA SER A 147 -9.80 14.25 -9.15
C SER A 147 -8.44 14.19 -8.45
N ALA A 148 -8.31 13.39 -7.39
CA ALA A 148 -7.03 13.16 -6.72
C ALA A 148 -6.02 12.49 -7.67
N ILE A 149 -6.48 11.50 -8.45
CA ILE A 149 -5.70 10.82 -9.47
C ILE A 149 -5.16 11.80 -10.52
N ASP A 150 -6.00 12.69 -11.04
CA ASP A 150 -5.58 13.68 -12.04
C ASP A 150 -4.54 14.65 -11.47
N ILE A 151 -4.69 15.08 -10.22
CA ILE A 151 -3.70 15.92 -9.52
C ILE A 151 -2.37 15.17 -9.34
N ALA A 152 -2.42 13.90 -8.92
CA ALA A 152 -1.22 13.08 -8.74
C ALA A 152 -0.46 12.89 -10.08
N ARG A 153 -1.17 12.61 -11.16
CA ARG A 153 -0.60 12.50 -12.51
C ARG A 153 0.02 13.81 -12.97
N LEU A 154 -0.68 14.93 -12.79
CA LEU A 154 -0.16 16.26 -13.11
C LEU A 154 1.10 16.59 -12.31
N ARG A 155 1.14 16.26 -11.01
CA ARG A 155 2.31 16.49 -10.17
C ARG A 155 3.52 15.68 -10.63
N LEU A 156 3.32 14.42 -11.01
CA LEU A 156 4.38 13.59 -11.58
C LEU A 156 4.88 14.16 -12.91
N TRP A 157 3.99 14.63 -13.79
CA TRP A 157 4.40 15.28 -15.05
C TRP A 157 5.17 16.59 -14.81
N LEU A 158 4.70 17.46 -13.92
CA LEU A 158 5.42 18.68 -13.57
C LEU A 158 6.82 18.37 -13.02
N SER A 159 6.96 17.29 -12.24
CA SER A 159 8.27 16.87 -11.72
C SER A 159 9.25 16.43 -12.81
N LEU A 160 8.76 16.00 -13.99
CA LEU A 160 9.58 15.69 -15.16
C LEU A 160 9.99 16.95 -15.92
N VAL A 161 9.02 17.84 -16.19
CA VAL A 161 9.22 19.02 -17.06
C VAL A 161 10.17 20.04 -16.44
N VAL A 162 10.24 20.16 -15.10
CA VAL A 162 11.09 21.14 -14.42
C VAL A 162 12.59 20.97 -14.72
N ASP A 163 13.03 19.76 -15.07
CA ASP A 163 14.46 19.48 -15.30
C ASP A 163 14.83 19.42 -16.80
N GLU A 164 13.90 19.69 -17.73
CA GLU A 164 14.22 19.69 -19.16
C GLU A 164 14.65 21.11 -19.57
N ASP A 165 15.95 21.31 -19.76
CA ASP A 165 16.53 22.60 -20.18
C ASP A 165 16.19 22.94 -21.64
N ASP A 166 16.00 21.91 -22.49
CA ASP A 166 15.67 22.04 -23.91
C ASP A 166 14.23 21.61 -24.17
N LEU A 167 13.35 22.59 -24.42
CA LEU A 167 11.95 22.34 -24.79
C LEU A 167 11.78 21.70 -26.18
N ASP A 168 12.85 21.32 -26.87
CA ASP A 168 12.78 20.78 -28.23
C ASP A 168 13.83 19.69 -28.53
N PRO A 169 13.42 18.46 -28.91
CA PRO A 169 12.08 17.90 -28.77
C PRO A 169 11.87 17.39 -27.33
N ILE A 170 10.83 17.88 -26.63
CA ILE A 170 10.37 17.28 -25.38
C ILE A 170 9.99 15.82 -25.66
N GLU A 171 10.67 14.88 -25.01
CA GLU A 171 10.24 13.48 -25.03
C GLU A 171 8.81 13.38 -24.52
N THR A 172 8.00 12.55 -25.20
CA THR A 172 6.58 12.41 -24.85
C THR A 172 6.43 11.91 -23.42
N LEU A 173 5.59 12.63 -22.66
CA LEU A 173 5.30 12.30 -21.26
C LEU A 173 4.77 10.86 -21.17
N PRO A 174 5.24 10.07 -20.20
CA PRO A 174 4.78 8.71 -20.02
C PRO A 174 3.28 8.70 -19.71
N ASN A 175 2.57 7.70 -20.25
CA ASN A 175 1.20 7.48 -19.85
C ASN A 175 1.17 6.88 -18.44
N LEU A 176 0.39 7.48 -17.54
CA LEU A 176 0.30 7.07 -16.13
C LEU A 176 -0.98 6.29 -15.80
N ASP A 177 -1.85 6.02 -16.77
CA ASP A 177 -3.16 5.38 -16.56
C ASP A 177 -3.08 4.04 -15.82
N TYR A 178 -2.01 3.26 -16.03
CA TYR A 178 -1.78 1.94 -15.43
C TYR A 178 -0.73 1.94 -14.31
N LYS A 179 -0.40 3.13 -13.79
CA LYS A 179 0.44 3.32 -12.60
C LYS A 179 -0.34 4.00 -11.50
N ILE A 180 -1.12 5.01 -11.86
CA ILE A 180 -1.96 5.77 -10.95
C ILE A 180 -3.42 5.50 -11.34
N VAL A 181 -4.11 4.67 -10.57
CA VAL A 181 -5.41 4.06 -10.94
C VAL A 181 -6.53 4.54 -10.03
N CYS A 182 -7.68 4.88 -10.61
CA CYS A 182 -8.89 5.23 -9.87
C CYS A 182 -9.61 3.95 -9.42
N GLY A 183 -9.79 3.76 -8.11
CA GLY A 183 -10.47 2.62 -7.52
C GLY A 183 -10.37 2.58 -5.99
N ASN A 184 -11.23 1.78 -5.37
CA ASN A 184 -11.19 1.47 -3.95
C ASN A 184 -10.16 0.35 -3.72
N SER A 185 -8.98 0.74 -3.25
CA SER A 185 -7.85 -0.14 -2.92
C SER A 185 -8.15 -1.18 -1.83
N LEU A 186 -9.20 -0.97 -1.03
CA LEU A 186 -9.62 -1.87 0.05
C LEU A 186 -10.65 -2.92 -0.40
N ILE A 187 -11.20 -2.82 -1.61
CA ILE A 187 -12.18 -3.79 -2.11
C ILE A 187 -11.65 -4.43 -3.38
N SER A 188 -11.52 -5.75 -3.35
CA SER A 188 -11.27 -6.58 -4.51
C SER A 188 -12.33 -7.66 -4.57
N ARG A 189 -12.86 -7.94 -5.77
CA ARG A 189 -13.79 -9.05 -5.99
C ARG A 189 -13.08 -10.40 -5.88
N PHE A 190 -11.79 -10.45 -6.22
CA PHE A 190 -11.02 -11.69 -6.22
C PHE A 190 -9.80 -11.58 -5.32
N ALA A 191 -9.48 -12.68 -4.64
CA ALA A 191 -8.27 -12.76 -3.84
C ALA A 191 -7.01 -12.75 -4.71
N LEU A 192 -5.90 -12.24 -4.16
CA LEU A 192 -4.61 -12.09 -4.84
C LEU A 192 -4.02 -13.42 -5.34
N ASP A 193 -4.41 -14.56 -4.78
CA ASP A 193 -3.94 -15.89 -5.12
C ASP A 193 -4.78 -16.62 -6.19
N THR A 194 -5.86 -16.00 -6.69
CA THR A 194 -6.79 -16.64 -7.66
C THR A 194 -6.09 -16.98 -9.00
N PRO A 195 -6.10 -18.20 -9.54
CA PRO A 195 -5.38 -18.50 -10.80
C PRO A 195 -5.89 -17.71 -12.03
N ILE A 196 -4.96 -17.17 -12.83
CA ILE A 196 -5.22 -16.29 -14.00
C ILE A 196 -5.24 -17.02 -15.35
N ASN A 197 -4.64 -18.21 -15.45
CA ASN A 197 -4.39 -18.88 -16.73
C ASN A 197 -5.64 -19.17 -17.57
N ASP A 198 -6.77 -19.44 -16.93
CA ASP A 198 -8.01 -19.75 -17.64
C ASP A 198 -8.60 -18.54 -18.36
N VAL A 199 -8.23 -17.33 -17.94
CA VAL A 199 -8.76 -16.09 -18.53
C VAL A 199 -8.24 -15.90 -19.95
N PHE A 200 -6.95 -16.12 -20.15
CA PHE A 200 -6.35 -16.02 -21.48
C PHE A 200 -6.90 -17.08 -22.44
N LYS A 201 -7.18 -18.30 -21.95
CA LYS A 201 -7.84 -19.34 -22.74
C LYS A 201 -9.23 -18.93 -23.22
N GLU A 202 -10.05 -18.40 -22.31
CA GLU A 202 -11.40 -17.92 -22.65
C GLU A 202 -11.35 -16.70 -23.59
N PHE A 203 -10.38 -15.80 -23.40
CA PHE A 203 -10.19 -14.65 -24.28
C PHE A 203 -9.78 -15.06 -25.69
N ASN A 204 -8.80 -15.96 -25.84
CA ASN A 204 -8.39 -16.50 -27.13
C ASN A 204 -9.54 -17.24 -27.83
N LYS A 205 -10.37 -17.96 -27.08
CA LYS A 205 -11.58 -18.59 -27.62
C LYS A 205 -12.53 -17.54 -28.20
N LYS A 206 -12.82 -16.47 -27.44
CA LYS A 206 -13.70 -15.36 -27.86
C LYS A 206 -13.20 -14.67 -29.14
N ILE A 207 -11.90 -14.41 -29.27
CA ILE A 207 -11.33 -13.75 -30.46
C ILE A 207 -11.46 -14.63 -31.72
N ARG A 208 -11.41 -15.97 -31.55
CA ARG A 208 -11.53 -16.94 -32.65
C ARG A 208 -12.98 -17.18 -33.08
N GLU A 209 -13.96 -16.70 -32.33
CA GLU A 209 -15.38 -16.83 -32.69
C GLU A 209 -15.71 -16.00 -33.94
N LYS A 210 -16.60 -16.51 -34.79
CA LYS A 210 -16.98 -15.86 -36.05
C LYS A 210 -17.67 -14.51 -35.84
N ASP A 211 -18.29 -14.32 -34.69
CA ASP A 211 -19.06 -13.11 -34.33
C ASP A 211 -18.21 -12.05 -33.61
N TYR A 212 -16.89 -12.22 -33.56
CA TYR A 212 -15.98 -11.24 -32.98
C TYR A 212 -15.79 -10.03 -33.92
N ASN A 213 -16.35 -8.89 -33.53
CA ASN A 213 -16.49 -7.73 -34.41
C ASN A 213 -15.38 -6.68 -34.28
N ASN A 214 -14.50 -6.76 -33.28
CA ASN A 214 -13.43 -5.77 -33.10
C ASN A 214 -12.22 -6.10 -33.99
N LYS A 215 -12.24 -5.59 -35.24
CA LYS A 215 -11.18 -5.82 -36.22
C LYS A 215 -9.82 -5.30 -35.76
N ALA A 216 -9.76 -4.14 -35.09
CA ALA A 216 -8.50 -3.55 -34.63
C ALA A 216 -7.77 -4.45 -33.62
N ILE A 217 -8.51 -5.05 -32.68
CA ILE A 217 -7.93 -6.03 -31.74
C ILE A 217 -7.53 -7.32 -32.46
N LYS A 218 -8.34 -7.77 -33.42
CA LYS A 218 -8.03 -8.98 -34.20
C LYS A 218 -6.73 -8.80 -35.00
N ASP A 219 -6.54 -7.64 -35.60
CA ASP A 219 -5.32 -7.28 -36.34
C ASP A 219 -4.13 -7.11 -35.40
N LEU A 220 -4.33 -6.53 -34.21
CA LEU A 220 -3.29 -6.41 -33.17
C LEU A 220 -2.79 -7.77 -32.67
N VAL A 221 -3.71 -8.70 -32.41
CA VAL A 221 -3.38 -10.05 -31.94
C VAL A 221 -2.80 -10.89 -33.09
N GLY A 222 -3.36 -10.76 -34.30
CA GLY A 222 -2.99 -11.55 -35.46
C GLY A 222 -3.14 -13.05 -35.19
N ASP A 223 -2.12 -13.82 -35.55
CA ASP A 223 -2.06 -15.27 -35.30
C ASP A 223 -1.47 -15.62 -33.91
N ASN A 224 -1.11 -14.62 -33.11
CA ASN A 224 -0.50 -14.85 -31.80
C ASN A 224 -1.52 -15.38 -30.79
N GLU A 225 -1.06 -16.20 -29.84
CA GLU A 225 -1.86 -16.58 -28.68
C GLU A 225 -1.69 -15.53 -27.58
N VAL A 226 -2.79 -14.90 -27.16
CA VAL A 226 -2.76 -13.94 -26.05
C VAL A 226 -2.46 -14.71 -24.77
N ASN A 227 -1.34 -14.42 -24.15
CA ASN A 227 -0.92 -14.98 -22.87
C ASN A 227 -0.50 -13.83 -21.93
N LEU A 228 0.00 -14.17 -20.73
CA LEU A 228 0.43 -13.17 -19.75
C LEU A 228 1.57 -12.28 -20.27
N GLU A 229 2.52 -12.85 -20.99
CA GLU A 229 3.66 -12.12 -21.57
C GLU A 229 3.19 -11.12 -22.62
N PHE A 230 2.29 -11.54 -23.52
CA PHE A 230 1.66 -10.65 -24.49
C PHE A 230 0.89 -9.53 -23.80
N TYR A 231 0.13 -9.83 -22.75
CA TYR A 231 -0.62 -8.82 -22.00
C TYR A 231 0.29 -7.79 -21.30
N LYS A 232 1.39 -8.25 -20.67
CA LYS A 232 2.41 -7.37 -20.09
C LYS A 232 3.06 -6.50 -21.16
N LYS A 233 3.40 -7.09 -22.31
CA LYS A 233 3.97 -6.36 -23.45
C LYS A 233 3.05 -5.22 -23.92
N ILE A 234 1.79 -5.51 -24.22
CA ILE A 234 0.84 -4.47 -24.65
C ILE A 234 0.64 -3.38 -23.59
N THR A 235 0.64 -3.76 -22.30
CA THR A 235 0.54 -2.78 -21.21
C THR A 235 1.77 -1.88 -21.17
N ASN A 236 2.97 -2.42 -21.37
CA ASN A 236 4.22 -1.65 -21.44
C ASN A 236 4.26 -0.76 -22.69
N ASP A 237 3.92 -1.30 -23.85
CA ASP A 237 3.87 -0.57 -25.12
C ASP A 237 2.91 0.63 -25.00
N PHE A 238 1.77 0.47 -24.31
CA PHE A 238 0.86 1.58 -24.04
C PHE A 238 1.46 2.70 -23.17
N LEU A 239 2.36 2.39 -22.24
CA LEU A 239 2.99 3.40 -21.37
C LEU A 239 3.97 4.32 -22.14
N ILE A 240 4.57 3.79 -23.20
CA ILE A 240 5.61 4.46 -24.00
C ILE A 240 5.10 4.98 -25.35
N GLU A 241 3.98 4.46 -25.84
CA GLU A 241 3.41 4.86 -27.13
C GLU A 241 3.15 6.38 -27.17
N SER A 242 3.29 6.98 -28.34
CA SER A 242 3.01 8.41 -28.57
C SER A 242 1.76 8.61 -29.42
N SER A 243 1.47 7.69 -30.35
CA SER A 243 0.29 7.72 -31.21
C SER A 243 -1.01 7.60 -30.41
N HIS A 244 -1.92 8.56 -30.60
CA HIS A 244 -3.23 8.53 -29.96
C HIS A 244 -4.09 7.36 -30.45
N GLU A 245 -4.02 7.04 -31.74
CA GLU A 245 -4.77 5.94 -32.36
C GLU A 245 -4.32 4.59 -31.80
N GLN A 246 -3.01 4.34 -31.78
CA GLN A 246 -2.44 3.10 -31.25
C GLN A 246 -2.74 2.92 -29.75
N LYS A 247 -2.68 4.02 -28.98
CA LYS A 247 -3.10 4.02 -27.56
C LYS A 247 -4.55 3.62 -27.38
N LEU A 248 -5.45 4.07 -28.25
CA LEU A 248 -6.86 3.72 -28.16
C LEU A 248 -7.05 2.22 -28.38
N ILE A 249 -6.36 1.63 -29.37
CA ILE A 249 -6.40 0.18 -29.64
C ILE A 249 -5.88 -0.61 -28.43
N PHE A 250 -4.73 -0.24 -27.88
CA PHE A 250 -4.17 -0.89 -26.67
C PHE A 250 -5.10 -0.76 -25.47
N ARG A 251 -5.71 0.41 -25.25
CA ARG A 251 -6.69 0.63 -24.17
C ARG A 251 -7.91 -0.25 -24.34
N GLU A 252 -8.44 -0.38 -25.55
CA GLU A 252 -9.55 -1.29 -25.85
C GLU A 252 -9.18 -2.74 -25.62
N PHE A 253 -8.01 -3.19 -26.10
CA PHE A 253 -7.50 -4.53 -25.85
C PHE A 253 -7.41 -4.83 -24.35
N ILE A 254 -6.79 -3.94 -23.58
CA ILE A 254 -6.65 -4.11 -22.12
C ILE A 254 -8.03 -4.17 -21.45
N LYS A 255 -8.97 -3.34 -21.88
CA LYS A 255 -10.36 -3.36 -21.37
C LYS A 255 -11.06 -4.68 -21.70
N GLU A 256 -10.90 -5.20 -22.91
CA GLU A 256 -11.49 -6.47 -23.33
C GLU A 256 -10.93 -7.66 -22.54
N VAL A 257 -9.61 -7.69 -22.34
CA VAL A 257 -8.95 -8.66 -21.47
C VAL A 257 -9.51 -8.56 -20.04
N LYS A 258 -9.57 -7.36 -19.44
CA LYS A 258 -10.19 -7.11 -18.12
C LYS A 258 -11.66 -7.54 -18.04
N ASN A 259 -12.42 -7.45 -19.13
CA ASN A 259 -13.79 -7.95 -19.17
C ASN A 259 -13.82 -9.49 -19.22
N ALA A 260 -12.91 -10.12 -19.97
CA ALA A 260 -12.76 -11.58 -19.97
C ALA A 260 -12.37 -12.12 -18.60
N PHE A 261 -11.59 -11.37 -17.82
CA PHE A 261 -11.33 -11.66 -16.40
C PHE A 261 -12.62 -11.74 -15.60
N LYS A 262 -13.44 -10.69 -15.67
CA LYS A 262 -14.72 -10.61 -14.95
C LYS A 262 -15.65 -11.77 -15.34
N THR A 263 -15.77 -12.09 -16.62
CA THR A 263 -16.68 -13.14 -17.11
C THR A 263 -16.18 -14.55 -16.79
N THR A 264 -14.89 -14.83 -16.97
CA THR A 264 -14.31 -16.16 -16.70
C THR A 264 -14.40 -16.52 -15.22
N LEU A 265 -14.12 -15.55 -14.35
CA LEU A 265 -14.19 -15.75 -12.91
C LEU A 265 -15.65 -15.88 -12.44
N GLN A 266 -16.59 -15.12 -13.02
CA GLN A 266 -18.03 -15.34 -12.83
C GLN A 266 -18.47 -16.74 -13.26
N LYS A 267 -18.00 -17.26 -14.39
CA LYS A 267 -18.31 -18.64 -14.83
C LYS A 267 -17.82 -19.67 -13.80
N LYS A 268 -16.65 -19.47 -13.17
CA LYS A 268 -16.17 -20.37 -12.10
C LYS A 268 -17.08 -20.34 -10.87
N GLU A 269 -17.57 -19.17 -10.46
CA GLU A 269 -18.56 -19.02 -9.38
C GLU A 269 -19.87 -19.75 -9.72
N ILE A 270 -20.39 -19.55 -10.94
CA ILE A 270 -21.59 -20.23 -11.44
C ILE A 270 -21.38 -21.76 -11.46
N ASN A 271 -20.22 -22.25 -11.89
CA ASN A 271 -19.92 -23.67 -11.92
C ASN A 271 -19.82 -24.28 -10.51
N LYS A 272 -19.25 -23.55 -9.53
CA LYS A 272 -19.24 -23.99 -8.11
C LYS A 272 -20.66 -24.13 -7.57
N LEU A 273 -21.52 -23.16 -7.87
CA LEU A 273 -22.93 -23.20 -7.50
C LEU A 273 -23.69 -24.34 -8.17
N SER A 274 -23.50 -24.55 -9.47
CA SER A 274 -24.10 -25.66 -10.21
C SER A 274 -23.68 -27.01 -9.63
N LYS A 275 -22.39 -27.18 -9.29
CA LYS A 275 -21.90 -28.38 -8.60
C LYS A 275 -22.54 -28.56 -7.21
N ALA A 276 -22.59 -27.51 -6.39
CA ALA A 276 -23.22 -27.57 -5.06
C ALA A 276 -24.73 -27.88 -5.14
N ARG A 277 -25.43 -27.36 -6.16
CA ARG A 277 -26.82 -27.71 -6.46
C ARG A 277 -26.96 -29.16 -6.88
N GLY A 278 -26.14 -29.63 -7.82
CA GLY A 278 -26.14 -31.02 -8.26
C GLY A 278 -25.78 -32.01 -7.14
N GLU A 279 -24.86 -31.65 -6.25
CA GLU A 279 -24.55 -32.42 -5.03
C GLU A 279 -25.78 -32.53 -4.12
N LEU A 280 -26.50 -31.44 -3.90
CA LEU A 280 -27.73 -31.44 -3.11
C LEU A 280 -28.84 -32.26 -3.77
N GLU A 281 -29.05 -32.11 -5.07
CA GLU A 281 -30.03 -32.87 -5.85
C GLU A 281 -29.74 -34.37 -5.81
N ASN A 282 -28.47 -34.77 -5.96
CA ASN A 282 -28.06 -36.17 -5.85
C ASN A 282 -28.31 -36.74 -4.45
N LEU A 283 -28.01 -35.98 -3.39
CA LEU A 283 -28.25 -36.41 -2.01
C LEU A 283 -29.76 -36.47 -1.67
N GLN A 284 -30.58 -35.65 -2.32
CA GLN A 284 -32.04 -35.64 -2.19
C GLN A 284 -32.74 -36.64 -3.12
N GLY A 285 -32.04 -37.13 -4.15
CA GLY A 285 -32.52 -38.16 -5.07
C GLY A 285 -32.90 -39.44 -4.33
N LEU A 286 -33.81 -40.20 -4.91
CA LEU A 286 -34.32 -41.44 -4.33
C LEU A 286 -33.51 -42.64 -4.84
N ASP A 287 -33.17 -43.55 -3.94
CA ASP A 287 -32.63 -44.86 -4.29
C ASP A 287 -33.71 -45.78 -4.88
N ILE A 288 -33.32 -46.99 -5.29
CA ILE A 288 -34.21 -48.02 -5.85
C ILE A 288 -35.32 -48.48 -4.88
N PHE A 289 -35.27 -48.06 -3.61
CA PHE A 289 -36.26 -48.36 -2.57
C PHE A 289 -37.06 -47.12 -2.14
N GLY A 290 -36.95 -46.00 -2.88
CA GLY A 290 -37.70 -44.77 -2.61
C GLY A 290 -37.20 -44.00 -1.39
N LYS A 291 -35.97 -44.22 -0.93
CA LYS A 291 -35.35 -43.47 0.18
C LYS A 291 -34.33 -42.45 -0.35
N PRO A 292 -34.15 -41.30 0.32
CA PRO A 292 -33.10 -40.35 -0.04
C PRO A 292 -31.72 -41.01 -0.01
N ILE A 293 -30.92 -40.78 -1.06
CA ILE A 293 -29.57 -41.33 -1.21
C ILE A 293 -28.63 -40.80 -0.11
N GLY A 294 -28.82 -39.57 0.33
CA GLY A 294 -28.04 -38.93 1.40
C GLY A 294 -28.66 -39.06 2.79
N THR A 295 -27.82 -39.07 3.84
CA THR A 295 -28.30 -38.96 5.22
C THR A 295 -28.86 -37.56 5.52
N LYS A 296 -29.76 -37.44 6.51
CA LYS A 296 -30.30 -36.13 6.94
C LYS A 296 -29.22 -35.10 7.30
N ALA A 297 -28.12 -35.54 7.90
CA ALA A 297 -27.00 -34.66 8.25
C ALA A 297 -26.27 -34.14 7.01
N GLN A 298 -25.99 -35.01 6.03
CA GLN A 298 -25.34 -34.64 4.76
C GLN A 298 -26.21 -33.68 3.94
N ILE A 299 -27.52 -33.93 3.86
CA ILE A 299 -28.46 -33.04 3.16
C ILE A 299 -28.52 -31.67 3.83
N SER A 300 -28.54 -31.62 5.17
CA SER A 300 -28.52 -30.35 5.92
C SER A 300 -27.22 -29.57 5.68
N GLN A 301 -26.08 -30.24 5.66
CA GLN A 301 -24.78 -29.63 5.40
C GLN A 301 -24.67 -29.10 3.96
N ALA A 302 -25.07 -29.89 2.97
CA ALA A 302 -25.09 -29.48 1.56
C ALA A 302 -26.05 -28.31 1.33
N LYS A 303 -27.22 -28.31 1.99
CA LYS A 303 -28.20 -27.21 1.92
C LYS A 303 -27.68 -25.93 2.56
N SER A 304 -26.96 -26.02 3.68
CA SER A 304 -26.30 -24.86 4.30
C SER A 304 -25.23 -24.28 3.39
N LYS A 305 -24.36 -25.14 2.84
CA LYS A 305 -23.29 -24.76 1.91
C LYS A 305 -23.83 -24.12 0.64
N LEU A 306 -24.91 -24.67 0.07
CA LEU A 306 -25.57 -24.08 -1.10
C LEU A 306 -26.16 -22.70 -0.78
N LYS A 307 -26.86 -22.56 0.34
CA LYS A 307 -27.46 -21.29 0.77
C LYS A 307 -26.40 -20.21 1.02
N GLU A 308 -25.24 -20.60 1.54
CA GLU A 308 -24.09 -19.72 1.72
C GLU A 308 -23.53 -19.24 0.38
N LEU A 309 -23.28 -20.17 -0.56
CA LEU A 309 -22.82 -19.83 -1.92
C LEU A 309 -23.83 -18.98 -2.72
N GLU A 310 -25.14 -19.22 -2.54
CA GLU A 310 -26.20 -18.42 -3.18
C GLU A 310 -26.23 -17.00 -2.63
N LYS A 311 -26.07 -16.85 -1.31
CA LYS A 311 -25.96 -15.53 -0.66
C LYS A 311 -24.71 -14.79 -1.11
N GLU A 312 -23.56 -15.46 -1.16
CA GLU A 312 -22.31 -14.89 -1.68
C GLU A 312 -22.46 -14.42 -3.13
N ARG A 313 -23.14 -15.21 -3.96
CA ARG A 313 -23.41 -14.85 -5.36
C ARG A 313 -24.30 -13.63 -5.48
N ASP A 314 -25.41 -13.59 -4.76
CA ASP A 314 -26.36 -12.48 -4.85
C ASP A 314 -25.76 -11.16 -4.30
N GLU A 315 -24.85 -11.25 -3.32
CA GLU A 315 -24.01 -10.12 -2.87
C GLU A 315 -22.96 -9.71 -3.93
N THR A 316 -22.47 -10.65 -4.73
CA THR A 316 -21.43 -10.43 -5.75
C THR A 316 -21.99 -9.97 -7.11
N ILE A 317 -23.23 -10.35 -7.44
CA ILE A 317 -23.94 -9.99 -8.69
C ILE A 317 -24.68 -8.64 -8.57
N ASN A 318 -25.06 -8.19 -7.36
CA ASN A 318 -25.65 -6.86 -7.16
C ASN A 318 -24.59 -5.77 -7.40
N SER A 319 -24.58 -5.31 -8.65
CA SER A 319 -23.54 -4.65 -9.44
C SER A 319 -22.99 -3.31 -8.96
N ASP A 320 -23.49 -2.71 -7.87
CA ASP A 320 -23.02 -1.39 -7.42
C ASP A 320 -21.88 -1.45 -6.41
N ILE A 321 -21.76 -2.54 -5.65
CA ILE A 321 -20.82 -2.62 -4.52
C ILE A 321 -19.36 -2.79 -5.00
N TYR A 322 -19.16 -3.56 -6.07
CA TYR A 322 -17.83 -3.74 -6.70
C TYR A 322 -17.56 -2.75 -7.83
N LYS A 323 -18.44 -1.76 -8.06
CA LYS A 323 -18.31 -0.81 -9.18
C LYS A 323 -16.98 -0.08 -9.18
N ASN A 324 -16.49 0.25 -7.98
CA ASN A 324 -15.21 0.92 -7.76
C ASN A 324 -14.14 -0.03 -7.22
N ALA A 325 -14.36 -1.34 -7.16
CA ALA A 325 -13.37 -2.28 -6.62
C ALA A 325 -12.09 -2.27 -7.47
N LEU A 326 -10.93 -2.30 -6.81
CA LEU A 326 -9.65 -2.37 -7.48
C LEU A 326 -9.15 -3.81 -7.51
N GLU A 327 -8.99 -4.35 -8.72
CA GLU A 327 -8.36 -5.65 -8.93
C GLU A 327 -6.86 -5.48 -9.15
N TRP A 328 -6.08 -5.45 -8.06
CA TRP A 328 -4.63 -5.21 -8.05
C TRP A 328 -3.85 -5.93 -9.16
N ARG A 329 -4.21 -7.19 -9.44
CA ARG A 329 -3.53 -8.03 -10.42
C ARG A 329 -3.81 -7.66 -11.87
N PHE A 330 -4.99 -7.08 -12.13
CA PHE A 330 -5.41 -6.68 -13.47
C PHE A 330 -5.05 -5.22 -13.74
N GLU A 331 -5.02 -4.41 -12.70
CA GLU A 331 -4.57 -3.02 -12.81
C GLU A 331 -3.05 -2.93 -12.93
N PHE A 332 -2.30 -3.87 -12.33
CA PHE A 332 -0.84 -3.88 -12.34
C PHE A 332 -0.23 -5.22 -12.81
N PRO A 333 -0.37 -5.58 -14.11
CA PRO A 333 0.14 -6.86 -14.63
C PRO A 333 1.66 -7.02 -14.54
N ASN A 334 2.41 -5.91 -14.48
CA ASN A 334 3.86 -5.93 -14.28
C ASN A 334 4.28 -6.44 -12.88
N LEU A 335 3.33 -6.57 -11.96
CA LEU A 335 3.53 -7.16 -10.64
C LEU A 335 3.12 -8.64 -10.61
N LEU A 336 2.97 -9.28 -11.77
CA LEU A 336 2.73 -10.72 -11.86
C LEU A 336 4.03 -11.45 -12.24
N ASP A 337 4.31 -12.59 -11.63
CA ASP A 337 5.40 -13.47 -12.07
C ASP A 337 5.02 -14.21 -13.38
N ASP A 338 5.90 -15.06 -13.90
CA ASP A 338 5.64 -15.82 -15.14
C ASP A 338 4.52 -16.86 -14.99
N LYS A 339 4.17 -17.21 -13.75
CA LYS A 339 3.06 -18.10 -13.39
C LYS A 339 1.76 -17.34 -13.13
N GLY A 340 1.79 -16.01 -13.16
CA GLY A 340 0.64 -15.15 -12.91
C GLY A 340 0.30 -14.92 -11.44
N ASN A 341 1.23 -15.21 -10.53
CA ASN A 341 1.10 -14.90 -9.10
C ASN A 341 1.45 -13.44 -8.85
N PHE A 342 0.75 -12.80 -7.92
CA PHE A 342 1.08 -11.44 -7.51
C PHE A 342 2.39 -11.41 -6.73
N ILE A 343 3.39 -10.71 -7.27
CA ILE A 343 4.71 -10.55 -6.67
C ILE A 343 4.60 -9.66 -5.44
N GLY A 344 3.86 -8.54 -5.54
CA GLY A 344 3.75 -7.53 -4.49
C GLY A 344 4.73 -6.37 -4.62
N PHE A 345 4.74 -5.50 -3.61
CA PHE A 345 5.57 -4.29 -3.54
C PHE A 345 6.72 -4.43 -2.55
N ASP A 346 7.79 -3.68 -2.79
CA ASP A 346 8.92 -3.57 -1.87
C ASP A 346 8.63 -2.53 -0.77
N VAL A 347 7.90 -1.46 -1.12
CA VAL A 347 7.50 -0.40 -0.20
C VAL A 347 6.02 -0.07 -0.37
N VAL A 348 5.30 0.05 0.75
CA VAL A 348 3.98 0.69 0.83
C VAL A 348 4.13 1.95 1.67
N ILE A 349 3.77 3.11 1.14
CA ILE A 349 3.84 4.39 1.86
C ILE A 349 2.54 5.15 1.68
N GLY A 350 2.15 5.98 2.65
CA GLY A 350 1.03 6.88 2.43
C GLY A 350 0.49 7.55 3.69
N ASN A 351 -0.53 8.38 3.47
CA ASN A 351 -1.32 9.03 4.51
C ASN A 351 -2.79 8.72 4.27
N PRO A 352 -3.27 7.53 4.67
CA PRO A 352 -4.62 7.08 4.39
C PRO A 352 -5.71 7.98 5.02
N PRO A 353 -6.95 7.90 4.56
CA PRO A 353 -8.06 8.72 5.04
C PRO A 353 -8.44 8.45 6.51
N TYR A 354 -8.66 9.54 7.27
CA TYR A 354 -9.06 9.51 8.68
C TYR A 354 -10.58 9.51 8.82
N VAL A 355 -11.22 8.47 8.29
CA VAL A 355 -12.67 8.35 8.25
C VAL A 355 -13.15 7.39 9.34
N ASN A 356 -14.07 7.86 10.19
CA ASN A 356 -14.68 7.01 11.20
C ASN A 356 -15.71 6.06 10.59
N ILE A 357 -15.86 4.85 11.15
CA ILE A 357 -16.84 3.85 10.69
C ILE A 357 -18.25 4.39 10.48
N TYR A 358 -18.71 5.40 11.24
CA TYR A 358 -20.06 5.96 11.07
C TYR A 358 -20.25 6.70 9.75
N SER A 359 -19.18 7.19 9.14
CA SER A 359 -19.19 7.91 7.87
C SER A 359 -19.04 6.99 6.65
N ILE A 360 -18.71 5.72 6.85
CA ILE A 360 -18.57 4.74 5.78
C ILE A 360 -19.96 4.26 5.33
N PRO A 361 -20.21 4.05 4.02
CA PRO A 361 -21.44 3.40 3.54
C PRO A 361 -21.63 1.99 4.13
N GLU A 362 -22.88 1.60 4.38
CA GLU A 362 -23.16 0.29 4.99
C GLU A 362 -22.81 -0.90 4.06
N SER A 363 -22.92 -0.70 2.74
CA SER A 363 -22.45 -1.65 1.72
C SER A 363 -20.98 -2.01 1.91
N ASP A 364 -20.15 -0.98 2.09
CA ASP A 364 -18.70 -1.11 2.15
C ASP A 364 -18.29 -1.72 3.48
N LYS A 365 -18.92 -1.32 4.59
CA LYS A 365 -18.70 -1.93 5.92
C LYS A 365 -18.96 -3.43 5.90
N SER A 366 -20.03 -3.88 5.24
CA SER A 366 -20.36 -5.30 5.14
C SER A 366 -19.22 -6.10 4.50
N ILE A 367 -18.59 -5.56 3.45
CA ILE A 367 -17.41 -6.16 2.81
C ILE A 367 -16.21 -6.07 3.74
N TYR A 368 -15.91 -4.90 4.29
CA TYR A 368 -14.74 -4.70 5.12
C TYR A 368 -14.70 -5.64 6.32
N ASN A 369 -15.84 -5.85 6.99
CA ASN A 369 -15.98 -6.77 8.12
C ASN A 369 -15.82 -8.25 7.72
N LYS A 370 -16.01 -8.60 6.45
CA LYS A 370 -15.79 -9.97 5.94
C LYS A 370 -14.34 -10.18 5.48
N VAL A 371 -13.75 -9.17 4.85
CA VAL A 371 -12.42 -9.26 4.21
C VAL A 371 -11.30 -9.04 5.23
N TYR A 372 -11.47 -8.11 6.15
CA TYR A 372 -10.40 -7.67 7.05
C TYR A 372 -10.61 -8.20 8.46
N SER A 373 -9.61 -8.92 8.96
CA SER A 373 -9.59 -9.39 10.35
C SER A 373 -9.44 -8.23 11.35
N THR A 374 -8.87 -7.11 10.91
CA THR A 374 -8.68 -5.89 11.70
C THR A 374 -9.91 -4.98 11.74
N ALA A 375 -10.95 -5.26 10.94
CA ALA A 375 -12.24 -4.60 11.01
C ALA A 375 -12.98 -4.99 12.30
N TYR A 376 -12.56 -4.42 13.42
CA TYR A 376 -12.98 -4.81 14.76
C TYR A 376 -13.59 -3.63 15.53
N LYS A 377 -14.78 -3.83 16.10
CA LYS A 377 -15.54 -2.80 16.83
C LYS A 377 -15.73 -1.54 15.96
N LYS A 378 -15.53 -0.34 16.54
CA LYS A 378 -15.73 0.95 15.89
C LYS A 378 -14.41 1.48 15.34
N TYR A 379 -13.85 0.76 14.37
CA TYR A 379 -12.56 1.09 13.78
C TYR A 379 -12.60 2.38 12.95
N ASP A 380 -11.43 2.96 12.69
CA ASP A 380 -11.25 4.03 11.70
C ASP A 380 -10.69 3.42 10.40
N LEU A 381 -11.01 3.99 9.25
CA LEU A 381 -10.74 3.40 7.93
C LEU A 381 -9.25 3.09 7.69
N TYR A 382 -8.33 3.91 8.21
CA TYR A 382 -6.88 3.69 8.10
C TYR A 382 -6.42 2.33 8.69
N VAL A 383 -7.19 1.72 9.61
CA VAL A 383 -6.88 0.40 10.17
C VAL A 383 -6.84 -0.66 9.06
N LEU A 384 -7.76 -0.58 8.11
CA LEU A 384 -7.85 -1.53 6.99
C LEU A 384 -6.70 -1.34 6.00
N PHE A 385 -6.22 -0.10 5.84
CA PHE A 385 -5.07 0.20 4.97
C PHE A 385 -3.78 -0.45 5.45
N PHE A 386 -3.60 -0.64 6.76
CA PHE A 386 -2.47 -1.40 7.28
C PHE A 386 -2.53 -2.88 6.88
N GLU A 387 -3.68 -3.55 7.10
CA GLU A 387 -3.85 -4.96 6.72
C GLU A 387 -3.74 -5.14 5.20
N GLN A 388 -4.38 -4.26 4.43
CA GLN A 388 -4.26 -4.25 2.97
C GLN A 388 -2.81 -4.05 2.53
N GLY A 389 -2.12 -3.03 3.04
CA GLY A 389 -0.73 -2.74 2.68
C GLY A 389 0.22 -3.89 3.01
N LEU A 390 0.09 -4.52 4.18
CA LEU A 390 0.86 -5.71 4.55
C LEU A 390 0.58 -6.91 3.63
N SER A 391 -0.66 -7.06 3.15
CA SER A 391 -1.01 -8.13 2.19
C SER A 391 -0.33 -7.91 0.83
N LEU A 392 -0.18 -6.66 0.41
CA LEU A 392 0.42 -6.26 -0.87
C LEU A 392 1.96 -6.31 -0.88
N LEU A 393 2.61 -6.36 0.27
CA LEU A 393 4.07 -6.39 0.37
C LEU A 393 4.67 -7.75 -0.03
N LYS A 394 5.86 -7.70 -0.65
CA LYS A 394 6.80 -8.82 -0.75
C LYS A 394 7.34 -9.19 0.62
N THR A 395 7.88 -10.41 0.75
CA THR A 395 8.73 -10.77 1.90
C THR A 395 9.90 -9.80 2.04
N CYS A 396 10.12 -9.33 3.26
CA CYS A 396 11.07 -8.27 3.64
C CYS A 396 10.71 -6.85 3.18
N GLY A 397 9.57 -6.65 2.50
CA GLY A 397 9.08 -5.33 2.13
C GLY A 397 8.65 -4.50 3.34
N GLY A 398 8.66 -3.17 3.20
CA GLY A 398 8.34 -2.23 4.28
C GLY A 398 7.05 -1.46 4.04
N ILE A 399 6.24 -1.26 5.08
CA ILE A 399 5.10 -0.35 5.09
C ILE A 399 5.35 0.81 6.04
N ASN A 400 5.09 2.03 5.60
CA ASN A 400 5.22 3.24 6.39
C ASN A 400 3.99 4.15 6.17
N LEU A 401 3.10 4.20 7.15
CA LEU A 401 1.88 5.02 7.07
C LEU A 401 1.86 6.11 8.14
N ILE A 402 1.38 7.29 7.75
CA ILE A 402 1.01 8.36 8.68
C ILE A 402 -0.47 8.18 9.04
N THR A 403 -0.76 7.92 10.31
CA THR A 403 -2.13 7.66 10.80
C THR A 403 -2.35 8.26 12.18
N SER A 404 -3.56 8.12 12.71
CA SER A 404 -3.82 8.45 14.11
C SER A 404 -3.16 7.44 15.05
N ASN A 405 -2.68 7.91 16.22
CA ASN A 405 -2.11 7.06 17.26
C ASN A 405 -3.17 6.31 18.09
N LYS A 406 -4.47 6.57 17.85
CA LYS A 406 -5.58 6.01 18.65
C LYS A 406 -5.55 4.49 18.72
N TYR A 407 -5.08 3.81 17.67
CA TYR A 407 -4.98 2.35 17.68
C TYR A 407 -3.99 1.81 18.73
N PHE A 408 -3.09 2.64 19.30
CA PHE A 408 -2.21 2.24 20.39
C PHE A 408 -2.99 1.78 21.62
N SER A 409 -4.09 2.45 21.94
CA SER A 409 -4.83 2.25 23.18
C SER A 409 -6.31 1.90 23.00
N GLN A 410 -6.94 2.30 21.90
CA GLN A 410 -8.37 2.10 21.71
C GLN A 410 -8.73 0.61 21.54
N PRO A 411 -9.90 0.17 22.04
CA PRO A 411 -10.33 -1.22 21.93
C PRO A 411 -10.51 -1.72 20.50
N TYR A 412 -10.79 -0.84 19.53
CA TYR A 412 -10.89 -1.24 18.12
C TYR A 412 -9.51 -1.63 17.54
N GLY A 413 -8.42 -1.11 18.10
CA GLY A 413 -7.06 -1.36 17.64
C GLY A 413 -6.50 -2.74 18.03
N LEU A 414 -7.19 -3.51 18.88
CA LEU A 414 -6.70 -4.80 19.38
C LEU A 414 -6.26 -5.74 18.25
N LYS A 415 -7.12 -5.95 17.25
CA LYS A 415 -6.83 -6.85 16.12
C LYS A 415 -5.70 -6.33 15.23
N LEU A 416 -5.57 -5.01 15.11
CA LEU A 416 -4.44 -4.39 14.40
C LEU A 416 -3.13 -4.60 15.16
N ARG A 417 -3.12 -4.42 16.48
CA ARG A 417 -1.93 -4.68 17.32
C ARG A 417 -1.52 -6.16 17.27
N GLU A 418 -2.49 -7.07 17.37
CA GLU A 418 -2.25 -8.51 17.17
C GLU A 418 -1.65 -8.82 15.79
N LEU A 419 -2.10 -8.14 14.74
CA LEU A 419 -1.54 -8.28 13.39
C LEU A 419 -0.09 -7.77 13.33
N PHE A 420 0.18 -6.59 13.90
CA PHE A 420 1.52 -5.98 13.91
C PHE A 420 2.54 -6.85 14.62
N LEU A 421 2.17 -7.50 15.73
CA LEU A 421 3.04 -8.38 16.50
C LEU A 421 3.46 -9.66 15.75
N ARG A 422 2.87 -9.95 14.58
CA ARG A 422 3.30 -11.04 13.69
C ARG A 422 4.43 -10.64 12.75
N TYR A 423 4.73 -9.35 12.66
CA TYR A 423 5.74 -8.78 11.77
C TYR A 423 6.82 -8.04 12.55
N ARG A 424 7.91 -7.66 11.88
CA ARG A 424 8.95 -6.81 12.44
C ARG A 424 8.50 -5.35 12.47
N ILE A 425 8.20 -4.82 13.65
CA ILE A 425 7.94 -3.40 13.83
C ILE A 425 9.29 -2.69 13.96
N LEU A 426 9.61 -1.81 13.02
CA LEU A 426 10.90 -1.12 12.98
C LEU A 426 10.86 0.15 13.85
N GLU A 427 9.86 1.00 13.62
CA GLU A 427 9.77 2.31 14.28
C GLU A 427 8.30 2.70 14.52
N LEU A 428 8.03 3.25 15.70
CA LEU A 428 6.78 3.97 15.99
C LEU A 428 7.12 5.40 16.39
N VAL A 429 6.58 6.36 15.63
CA VAL A 429 6.70 7.78 15.93
C VAL A 429 5.35 8.30 16.42
N ASN A 430 5.36 9.05 17.50
CA ASN A 430 4.17 9.73 18.01
C ASN A 430 4.39 11.23 18.10
N PHE A 431 3.41 12.01 17.66
CA PHE A 431 3.42 13.46 17.77
C PHE A 431 2.35 13.90 18.77
N ARG A 432 2.76 14.54 19.88
CA ARG A 432 1.86 15.07 20.91
C ARG A 432 1.40 16.52 20.64
N PHE A 433 1.58 16.98 19.42
CA PHE A 433 1.14 18.29 18.97
C PHE A 433 0.55 18.16 17.56
N ASN A 434 -0.25 19.16 17.15
CA ASN A 434 -0.87 19.16 15.83
C ASN A 434 0.20 19.42 14.75
N VAL A 435 0.61 18.35 14.05
CA VAL A 435 1.51 18.43 12.89
C VAL A 435 0.81 19.07 11.70
N PHE A 436 -0.47 18.73 11.51
CA PHE A 436 -1.33 19.30 10.49
C PHE A 436 -2.23 20.38 11.10
N SER A 437 -2.77 21.27 10.27
CA SER A 437 -3.76 22.27 10.71
C SER A 437 -5.04 21.65 11.30
N ALA A 438 -5.28 20.36 11.07
CA ALA A 438 -6.36 19.59 11.66
C ALA A 438 -5.99 19.06 13.07
N THR A 439 -6.96 19.03 13.97
CA THR A 439 -6.86 18.52 15.36
C THR A 439 -6.89 16.98 15.43
N VAL A 440 -6.03 16.32 14.65
CA VAL A 440 -5.94 14.86 14.63
C VAL A 440 -4.58 14.45 15.18
N ASP A 441 -4.60 13.62 16.22
CA ASP A 441 -3.40 12.97 16.75
C ASP A 441 -2.68 12.27 15.60
N THR A 442 -1.37 12.48 15.47
CA THR A 442 -0.60 11.98 14.33
C THR A 442 0.49 11.02 14.82
N SER A 443 0.71 9.96 14.07
CA SER A 443 1.77 8.97 14.29
C SER A 443 2.31 8.46 12.97
N ILE A 444 3.55 7.95 12.99
CA ILE A 444 4.16 7.23 11.87
C ILE A 444 4.41 5.80 12.34
N THR A 445 3.98 4.84 11.54
CA THR A 445 4.11 3.42 11.86
C THR A 445 4.91 2.74 10.76
N HIS A 446 6.09 2.25 11.10
CA HIS A 446 6.99 1.58 10.17
C HIS A 446 7.12 0.10 10.52
N ILE A 447 6.66 -0.77 9.63
CA ILE A 447 6.67 -2.22 9.79
C ILE A 447 7.31 -2.86 8.57
N GLN A 448 8.09 -3.91 8.79
CA GLN A 448 8.65 -4.76 7.74
C GLN A 448 7.97 -6.13 7.76
N LYS A 449 7.62 -6.65 6.58
CA LYS A 449 7.05 -8.00 6.38
C LYS A 449 8.14 -9.07 6.54
N ASP A 450 8.63 -9.18 7.75
CA ASP A 450 9.63 -10.14 8.21
C ASP A 450 9.27 -10.60 9.63
N SER A 451 9.98 -11.59 10.15
CA SER A 451 9.80 -12.14 11.49
C SER A 451 10.00 -11.06 12.56
N PRO A 452 9.16 -11.02 13.63
CA PRO A 452 9.24 -10.03 14.70
C PRO A 452 10.64 -9.87 15.29
N SER A 453 11.01 -8.64 15.65
CA SER A 453 12.22 -8.32 16.40
C SER A 453 11.94 -8.26 17.91
N ASP A 454 12.98 -8.42 18.72
CA ASP A 454 12.88 -8.27 20.18
C ASP A 454 12.67 -6.81 20.60
N PHE A 455 13.08 -5.85 19.76
CA PHE A 455 13.01 -4.42 20.04
C PHE A 455 12.34 -3.64 18.91
N ILE A 456 11.65 -2.56 19.29
CA ILE A 456 11.08 -1.54 18.40
C ILE A 456 11.73 -0.19 18.72
N GLU A 457 12.03 0.62 17.71
CA GLU A 457 12.44 2.01 17.93
C GLU A 457 11.23 2.92 18.18
N ILE A 458 11.24 3.67 19.27
CA ILE A 458 10.20 4.63 19.62
C ILE A 458 10.74 6.04 19.54
N LEU A 459 9.98 6.94 18.92
CA LEU A 459 10.25 8.37 18.91
C LEU A 459 8.99 9.14 19.29
N ASP A 460 9.00 9.78 20.46
CA ASP A 460 7.88 10.56 20.96
C ASP A 460 8.22 12.05 20.97
N ILE A 461 7.44 12.83 20.20
CA ILE A 461 7.74 14.25 19.91
C ILE A 461 6.69 15.13 20.55
N ASN A 462 7.13 15.90 21.54
CA ASN A 462 6.26 16.70 22.39
C ASN A 462 5.99 18.11 21.83
N ASP A 463 6.88 18.64 20.98
CA ASP A 463 6.81 20.03 20.53
C ASP A 463 7.37 20.22 19.11
N LYS A 464 7.16 21.45 18.59
CA LYS A 464 7.64 21.87 17.28
C LYS A 464 9.17 21.84 17.15
N LYS A 465 9.93 22.10 18.24
CA LYS A 465 11.40 22.04 18.22
C LYS A 465 11.92 20.62 18.09
N GLY A 466 11.19 19.65 18.65
CA GLY A 466 11.43 18.23 18.47
C GLY A 466 11.12 17.81 17.04
N PHE A 467 10.04 18.32 16.46
CA PHE A 467 9.69 18.09 15.06
C PHE A 467 10.73 18.65 14.07
N GLU A 468 11.20 19.87 14.27
CA GLU A 468 12.27 20.48 13.44
C GLU A 468 13.59 19.68 13.49
N ARG A 469 13.78 18.87 14.53
CA ARG A 469 14.92 17.98 14.71
C ARG A 469 14.56 16.50 14.52
N PHE A 470 13.43 16.20 13.87
CA PHE A 470 12.90 14.84 13.69
C PHE A 470 13.97 13.78 13.38
N ILE A 471 14.82 14.07 12.39
CA ILE A 471 15.88 13.17 11.94
C ILE A 471 16.96 12.96 13.02
N LYS A 472 17.31 14.00 13.76
CA LYS A 472 18.40 14.02 14.75
C LYS A 472 17.96 13.54 16.15
N ASN A 473 16.66 13.31 16.36
CA ASN A 473 16.16 12.87 17.66
C ASN A 473 16.62 11.45 17.98
N ILE A 474 16.82 11.22 19.27
CA ILE A 474 17.20 9.92 19.82
C ILE A 474 15.96 9.02 19.80
N ARG A 475 16.10 7.84 19.21
CA ARG A 475 15.12 6.77 19.28
C ARG A 475 15.38 5.92 20.52
N ILE A 476 14.32 5.56 21.21
CA ILE A 476 14.37 4.75 22.42
C ILE A 476 13.98 3.32 22.06
N PRO A 477 14.81 2.31 22.32
CA PRO A 477 14.43 0.93 22.08
C PRO A 477 13.40 0.49 23.14
N LEU A 478 12.30 -0.12 22.67
CA LEU A 478 11.27 -0.73 23.51
C LEU A 478 11.24 -2.23 23.26
N ASN A 479 11.29 -3.02 24.34
CA ASN A 479 11.22 -4.48 24.28
C ASN A 479 9.81 -4.92 23.83
N LEU A 480 9.72 -5.80 22.83
CA LEU A 480 8.45 -6.29 22.30
C LEU A 480 7.72 -7.21 23.29
N ASP A 481 8.45 -7.99 24.09
CA ASP A 481 7.87 -8.87 25.10
C ASP A 481 7.18 -8.08 26.22
N PHE A 482 7.61 -6.84 26.45
CA PHE A 482 6.90 -5.93 27.33
C PHE A 482 5.51 -5.59 26.79
N ILE A 483 5.40 -5.28 25.49
CA ILE A 483 4.10 -4.99 24.83
C ILE A 483 3.17 -6.21 24.90
N ARG A 484 3.71 -7.42 24.69
CA ARG A 484 2.92 -8.67 24.74
C ARG A 484 2.35 -9.00 26.11
N LYS A 485 2.95 -8.47 27.18
CA LYS A 485 2.48 -8.66 28.57
C LYS A 485 1.41 -7.66 28.98
N LEU A 486 1.26 -6.55 28.24
CA LEU A 486 0.22 -5.57 28.52
C LEU A 486 -1.17 -6.13 28.15
N PRO A 487 -2.23 -5.79 28.92
CA PRO A 487 -3.60 -6.12 28.55
C PRO A 487 -3.89 -5.67 27.13
N ASP A 488 -4.56 -6.48 26.32
CA ASP A 488 -4.91 -6.17 24.92
C ASP A 488 -3.72 -5.76 24.03
N ASN A 489 -2.48 -6.14 24.38
CA ASN A 489 -1.24 -5.77 23.70
C ASN A 489 -1.13 -4.25 23.47
N LEU A 490 -1.47 -3.43 24.46
CA LEU A 490 -1.48 -1.96 24.33
C LEU A 490 -0.08 -1.43 23.97
N PHE A 491 0.02 -0.55 22.97
CA PHE A 491 1.29 0.07 22.59
C PHE A 491 1.50 1.33 23.45
N ARG A 492 1.76 1.12 24.74
CA ARG A 492 2.04 2.20 25.70
C ARG A 492 3.48 2.68 25.55
N ILE A 493 3.71 3.49 24.53
CA ILE A 493 5.03 4.03 24.20
C ILE A 493 5.54 5.07 25.21
N GLU A 494 4.65 5.58 26.08
CA GLU A 494 5.05 6.52 27.14
C GLU A 494 5.59 5.85 28.41
N VAL A 495 5.43 4.53 28.53
CA VAL A 495 5.61 3.80 29.79
C VAL A 495 6.90 2.99 29.72
N SER A 496 7.82 3.22 30.66
CA SER A 496 9.04 2.42 30.79
C SER A 496 8.79 1.12 31.57
N GLU A 497 9.73 0.17 31.48
CA GLU A 497 9.70 -1.04 32.32
C GLU A 497 9.66 -0.70 33.82
N LYS A 498 10.33 0.39 34.23
CA LYS A 498 10.29 0.89 35.61
C LYS A 498 8.89 1.33 36.02
N ASP A 499 8.18 2.05 35.15
CA ASP A 499 6.82 2.52 35.44
C ASP A 499 5.85 1.35 35.61
N ILE A 500 5.99 0.27 34.83
CA ILE A 500 5.19 -0.95 35.04
C ILE A 500 5.55 -1.66 36.34
N SER A 501 6.81 -1.72 36.72
CA SER A 501 7.17 -2.31 38.02
C SER A 501 6.46 -1.59 39.18
N ILE A 502 6.27 -0.28 39.05
CA ILE A 502 5.52 0.55 39.99
C ILE A 502 4.02 0.25 39.87
N ILE A 503 3.46 0.22 38.66
CA ILE A 503 2.04 -0.08 38.42
C ILE A 503 1.67 -1.47 38.96
N ASN A 504 2.43 -2.52 38.61
CA ASN A 504 2.20 -3.88 39.10
C ASN A 504 2.28 -3.96 40.64
N LYS A 505 3.20 -3.19 41.24
CA LYS A 505 3.27 -3.08 42.70
C LYS A 505 2.00 -2.42 43.25
N LEU A 506 1.55 -1.32 42.65
CA LEU A 506 0.29 -0.67 43.04
C LEU A 506 -0.90 -1.61 42.88
N ASP A 507 -1.01 -2.33 41.77
CA ASP A 507 -2.07 -3.29 41.47
C ASP A 507 -2.08 -4.44 42.49
N SER A 508 -0.92 -4.94 42.90
CA SER A 508 -0.84 -6.03 43.90
C SER A 508 -1.36 -5.67 45.29
N PHE A 509 -1.46 -4.36 45.59
CA PHE A 509 -1.97 -3.84 46.87
C PHE A 509 -3.26 -3.01 46.71
N SER A 510 -3.90 -3.04 45.53
CA SER A 510 -5.11 -2.26 45.27
C SER A 510 -6.25 -3.12 44.77
N LEU A 511 -7.48 -2.62 44.99
CA LEU A 511 -8.68 -3.13 44.34
C LEU A 511 -8.92 -2.27 43.10
N THR A 512 -9.32 -2.90 42.00
CA THR A 512 -9.70 -2.12 40.83
C THR A 512 -11.04 -1.43 41.09
N PHE A 513 -11.26 -0.28 40.46
CA PHE A 513 -12.52 0.46 40.65
C PHE A 513 -13.74 -0.38 40.24
N SER A 514 -13.56 -1.25 39.25
CA SER A 514 -14.56 -2.21 38.77
C SER A 514 -14.91 -3.29 39.80
N ASP A 515 -14.01 -3.60 40.75
CA ASP A 515 -14.30 -4.51 41.86
C ASP A 515 -15.23 -3.87 42.89
N LEU A 516 -15.22 -2.52 42.97
CA LEU A 516 -15.99 -1.75 43.95
C LEU A 516 -17.33 -1.27 43.40
N CYS A 517 -17.41 -0.91 42.12
CA CYS A 517 -18.63 -0.37 41.54
C CYS A 517 -18.78 -0.66 40.04
N TYR A 518 -20.03 -0.65 39.58
CA TYR A 518 -20.33 -0.69 38.16
C TYR A 518 -20.02 0.66 37.52
N VAL A 519 -19.01 0.69 36.66
CA VAL A 519 -18.70 1.86 35.83
C VAL A 519 -19.60 1.82 34.59
N ASN A 520 -20.46 2.83 34.44
CA ASN A 520 -21.33 2.94 33.27
C ASN A 520 -21.28 4.36 32.70
N TYR A 521 -21.58 4.49 31.40
CA TYR A 521 -21.70 5.78 30.76
C TYR A 521 -23.03 6.43 31.12
N GLY A 522 -23.03 7.76 31.23
CA GLY A 522 -24.28 8.54 31.32
C GLY A 522 -25.20 8.28 30.12
N CYS A 523 -26.51 8.38 30.36
CA CYS A 523 -27.51 8.14 29.32
C CYS A 523 -27.34 9.13 28.16
N ARG A 524 -27.14 8.62 26.95
CA ARG A 524 -27.04 9.45 25.74
C ARG A 524 -28.43 9.64 25.14
N LEU A 525 -28.91 10.88 25.14
CA LEU A 525 -30.17 11.29 24.53
C LEU A 525 -30.06 11.26 23.00
N VAL A 526 -30.43 10.13 22.39
CA VAL A 526 -30.47 9.96 20.94
C VAL A 526 -31.74 9.20 20.55
N SER A 527 -32.44 9.67 19.51
CA SER A 527 -33.55 8.92 18.94
C SER A 527 -33.03 7.71 18.16
N LYS A 528 -33.49 6.50 18.53
CA LYS A 528 -33.15 5.27 17.79
C LYS A 528 -33.78 5.20 16.39
N LYS A 529 -34.89 5.92 16.14
CA LYS A 529 -35.67 5.91 14.89
C LYS A 529 -36.48 7.20 14.67
N GLY A 530 -35.85 8.38 14.73
CA GLY A 530 -36.57 9.64 14.52
C GLY A 530 -35.68 10.86 14.40
N THR A 531 -36.25 11.97 13.94
CA THR A 531 -35.55 13.25 13.65
C THR A 531 -35.14 14.03 14.90
N LYS A 532 -35.58 13.61 16.09
CA LYS A 532 -35.33 14.32 17.34
C LYS A 532 -33.87 14.23 17.78
N LYS A 533 -33.27 15.38 18.09
CA LYS A 533 -31.89 15.57 18.58
C LYS A 533 -31.87 15.78 20.10
N LYS A 534 -30.70 15.71 20.72
CA LYS A 534 -30.46 15.93 22.17
C LYS A 534 -31.24 17.15 22.71
N LYS A 535 -31.19 18.27 22.00
CA LYS A 535 -31.87 19.53 22.37
C LYS A 535 -33.40 19.42 22.50
N ASP A 536 -34.03 18.46 21.82
CA ASP A 536 -35.49 18.29 21.86
C ASP A 536 -35.97 17.62 23.15
N TYR A 537 -35.03 17.18 24.00
CA TYR A 537 -35.27 16.55 25.29
C TYR A 537 -34.74 17.39 26.47
N ILE A 538 -34.15 18.56 26.19
CA ILE A 538 -33.60 19.48 27.19
C ILE A 538 -34.44 20.75 27.16
N PHE A 539 -35.02 21.11 28.30
CA PHE A 539 -35.90 22.26 28.44
C PHE A 539 -35.22 23.32 29.29
N SER A 540 -35.38 24.59 28.92
CA SER A 540 -34.83 25.73 29.67
C SER A 540 -35.53 25.96 31.00
N GLU A 541 -36.78 25.52 31.15
CA GLU A 541 -37.60 25.75 32.33
C GLU A 541 -38.36 24.48 32.75
N ASN A 542 -38.52 24.29 34.06
CA ASN A 542 -39.28 23.19 34.66
C ASN A 542 -40.71 23.62 34.98
N THR A 543 -41.50 23.92 33.95
CA THR A 543 -42.81 24.58 34.07
C THR A 543 -43.88 23.78 34.81
N ASN A 544 -43.70 22.47 34.94
CA ASN A 544 -44.65 21.53 35.53
C ASN A 544 -44.04 20.73 36.70
N GLY A 545 -42.87 21.11 37.19
CA GLY A 545 -42.22 20.55 38.39
C GLY A 545 -41.77 19.08 38.28
N ARG A 546 -41.96 18.45 37.12
CA ARG A 546 -41.68 17.02 36.87
C ARG A 546 -40.32 16.77 36.22
N LEU A 547 -39.64 17.82 35.75
CA LEU A 547 -38.32 17.70 35.13
C LEU A 547 -37.22 17.70 36.20
N LYS A 548 -36.09 17.04 35.90
CA LYS A 548 -34.89 17.05 36.73
C LYS A 548 -33.76 17.79 36.01
N PRO A 549 -32.78 18.34 36.74
CA PRO A 549 -31.59 18.93 36.12
C PRO A 549 -30.89 17.93 35.20
N PHE A 550 -30.59 18.37 33.99
CA PHE A 550 -29.75 17.61 33.07
C PHE A 550 -28.30 18.01 33.33
N ILE A 551 -27.47 17.04 33.71
CA ILE A 551 -26.07 17.24 34.08
C ILE A 551 -25.20 16.73 32.95
N GLU A 552 -24.35 17.59 32.41
CA GLU A 552 -23.32 17.25 31.44
C GLU A 552 -21.95 17.13 32.11
N GLY A 553 -20.97 16.61 31.37
CA GLY A 553 -19.60 16.49 31.89
C GLY A 553 -19.00 17.83 32.32
N SER A 554 -19.43 18.95 31.72
CA SER A 554 -19.02 20.30 32.12
C SER A 554 -19.54 20.75 33.48
N ASP A 555 -20.60 20.10 33.98
CA ASP A 555 -21.26 20.45 35.24
C ASP A 555 -20.67 19.67 36.43
N ILE A 556 -19.84 18.66 36.15
CA ILE A 556 -19.16 17.83 37.15
C ILE A 556 -17.79 18.47 37.42
N ARG A 557 -17.54 18.84 38.68
CA ARG A 557 -16.29 19.47 39.15
C ARG A 557 -15.44 18.51 39.97
#